data_AF-A0A5N7Z6N5-F1
#
_entry.id   AF-A0A5N7Z6N5-F1
#
_cell.length_a   1.000
_cell.length_b   1.000
_cell.length_c   1.000
_cell.angle_alpha   90.00
_cell.angle_beta   90.00
_cell.angle_gamma   90.00
#
_symmetry.space_group_name_H-M   'P 1'
#
loop_
_entity.id
_entity.type
_entity.pdbx_description
1 polymer ?
#
loop_
_entity_poly.entity_id
_entity_poly.type
_entity_poly.pdbx_seq_one_letter_code
_entity_poly.pdbx_strand_id
1 'polypeptide(L)'
;METEELLRTFIIEEEKELNRELVHFSGEQGHNFRSENYSALVKAFPKAVKLLESQELETFYFHYMRMGVLPLKGIEKTYALWEAAYRKQSIFIDKKKYDTFFTYWQSLKGLFVFGYDYRLEPDQNNGYDDYVRYRAVFEKINSYTSIPGMLAKPHLFSEFGEDQDVVNRISKAVLALEFIHDHYWNGTPDGHYNYTNLVFWGLMFVLVSSDSEVAK
;
A
#
# COMPACT_ATOMS: atom_id res chain seq x y z
N MET A 1 17.55 11.20 22.24
CA MET A 1 16.59 10.09 22.21
C MET A 1 17.30 8.88 21.64
N GLU A 2 17.31 7.78 22.38
CA GLU A 2 17.88 6.52 21.91
C GLU A 2 17.04 5.95 20.75
N THR A 3 17.61 5.08 19.91
CA THR A 3 16.87 4.57 18.72
C THR A 3 15.62 3.79 19.11
N GLU A 4 15.70 2.98 20.17
CA GLU A 4 14.56 2.23 20.68
C GLU A 4 13.48 3.16 21.26
N GLU A 5 13.88 4.14 22.06
CA GLU A 5 13.01 5.17 22.61
C GLU A 5 12.27 5.91 21.49
N LEU A 6 12.97 6.33 20.43
CA LEU A 6 12.39 6.98 19.25
C LEU A 6 11.30 6.12 18.57
N LEU A 7 11.51 4.81 18.46
CA LEU A 7 10.54 3.90 17.85
C LEU A 7 9.31 3.71 18.73
N ARG A 8 9.48 3.58 20.05
CA ARG A 8 8.36 3.47 21.00
C ARG A 8 7.57 4.78 21.07
N THR A 9 8.25 5.93 21.07
CA THR A 9 7.58 7.24 20.99
C THR A 9 6.81 7.40 19.69
N PHE A 10 7.36 6.96 18.55
CA PHE A 10 6.62 6.94 17.28
C PHE A 10 5.31 6.16 17.37
N ILE A 11 5.32 4.95 17.96
CA ILE A 11 4.09 4.17 18.17
C ILE A 11 3.07 4.95 18.98
N ILE A 12 3.51 5.54 20.11
CA ILE A 12 2.63 6.28 21.02
C ILE A 12 2.01 7.51 20.33
N GLU A 13 2.82 8.28 19.60
CA GLU A 13 2.36 9.52 18.97
C GLU A 13 1.44 9.24 17.76
N GLU A 14 1.73 8.23 16.93
CA GLU A 14 0.84 7.86 15.81
C GLU A 14 -0.48 7.22 16.29
N GLU A 15 -0.46 6.55 17.45
CA GLU A 15 -1.67 6.04 18.09
C GLU A 15 -2.54 7.18 18.64
N LYS A 16 -1.93 8.18 19.29
CA LYS A 16 -2.65 9.40 19.71
C LYS A 16 -3.25 10.11 18.51
N GLU A 17 -2.49 10.22 17.42
CA GLU A 17 -2.95 10.87 16.19
C GLU A 17 -4.13 10.11 15.57
N LEU A 18 -4.04 8.78 15.46
CA LEU A 18 -5.16 7.96 14.99
C LEU A 18 -6.42 8.19 15.83
N ASN A 19 -6.29 8.16 17.16
CA ASN A 19 -7.41 8.35 18.06
C ASN A 19 -7.99 9.77 17.95
N ARG A 20 -7.14 10.78 17.74
CA ARG A 20 -7.58 12.15 17.46
C ARG A 20 -8.35 12.21 16.15
N GLU A 21 -7.82 11.67 15.06
CA GLU A 21 -8.48 11.61 13.75
C GLU A 21 -9.82 10.86 13.83
N LEU A 22 -9.94 9.83 14.68
CA LEU A 22 -11.17 9.07 14.90
C LEU A 22 -12.25 9.83 15.70
N VAL A 23 -11.84 10.72 16.61
CA VAL A 23 -12.76 11.45 17.50
C VAL A 23 -13.07 12.87 16.98
N HIS A 24 -12.10 13.51 16.34
CA HIS A 24 -12.18 14.89 15.89
C HIS A 24 -11.91 14.99 14.39
N PHE A 25 -12.98 15.19 13.61
CA PHE A 25 -12.95 15.56 12.19
C PHE A 25 -12.37 16.96 11.91
N SER A 26 -11.85 17.65 12.94
CA SER A 26 -11.23 18.96 12.76
C SER A 26 -9.90 18.78 12.05
N GLY A 27 -9.79 19.28 10.82
CA GLY A 27 -8.57 19.31 10.00
C GLY A 27 -7.41 20.15 10.58
N GLU A 28 -7.31 20.25 11.90
CA GLU A 28 -6.08 20.64 12.58
C GLU A 28 -5.07 19.52 12.39
N GLN A 29 -4.11 19.74 11.49
CA GLN A 29 -2.96 18.85 11.32
C GLN A 29 -2.39 18.52 12.69
N GLY A 30 -2.42 17.25 13.06
CA GLY A 30 -1.89 16.83 14.33
C GLY A 30 -0.39 16.69 14.36
N HIS A 31 0.06 16.16 15.49
CA HIS A 31 1.33 16.47 16.13
C HIS A 31 2.53 16.39 15.17
N ASN A 32 3.38 17.41 15.21
CA ASN A 32 4.61 17.52 14.40
C ASN A 32 5.68 16.45 14.72
N PHE A 33 5.43 15.48 15.61
CA PHE A 33 6.45 14.53 16.04
C PHE A 33 7.10 13.82 14.85
N ARG A 34 6.30 13.32 13.91
CA ARG A 34 6.81 12.64 12.72
C ARG A 34 7.62 13.57 11.82
N SER A 35 7.13 14.79 11.56
CA SER A 35 7.81 15.75 10.69
C SER A 35 9.13 16.24 11.32
N GLU A 36 9.15 16.48 12.63
CA GLU A 36 10.32 16.88 13.41
C GLU A 36 11.37 15.76 13.49
N ASN A 37 10.95 14.50 13.52
CA ASN A 37 11.84 13.36 13.70
C ASN A 37 12.06 12.52 12.43
N TYR A 38 11.58 12.96 11.26
CA TYR A 38 11.56 12.17 10.02
C TYR A 38 12.93 11.55 9.67
N SER A 39 13.99 12.35 9.68
CA SER A 39 15.35 11.89 9.36
C SER A 39 15.87 10.83 10.33
N ALA A 40 15.53 10.94 11.61
CA ALA A 40 15.91 9.97 12.63
C ALA A 40 15.07 8.67 12.48
N LEU A 41 13.77 8.82 12.23
CA LEU A 41 12.84 7.71 12.03
C LEU A 41 13.22 6.85 10.83
N VAL A 42 13.53 7.45 9.69
CA VAL A 42 13.99 6.73 8.48
C VAL A 42 15.20 5.84 8.77
N LYS A 43 16.12 6.29 9.64
CA LYS A 43 17.29 5.51 10.07
C LYS A 43 16.97 4.46 11.12
N ALA A 44 15.91 4.67 11.90
CA ALA A 44 15.48 3.79 12.98
C ALA A 44 14.60 2.63 12.49
N PHE A 45 13.72 2.86 11.51
CA PHE A 45 12.75 1.87 11.03
C PHE A 45 13.35 0.52 10.63
N PRO A 46 14.49 0.43 9.91
CA PRO A 46 15.11 -0.85 9.59
C PRO A 46 15.60 -1.64 10.83
N LYS A 47 15.73 -0.96 11.98
CA LYS A 47 16.19 -1.55 13.25
C LYS A 47 15.04 -2.01 14.14
N ALA A 48 13.79 -1.68 13.81
CA ALA A 48 12.62 -1.97 14.63
C ALA A 48 12.51 -3.45 15.01
N VAL A 49 12.75 -4.36 14.06
CA VAL A 49 12.73 -5.82 14.29
C VAL A 49 13.71 -6.31 15.38
N LYS A 50 14.78 -5.55 15.66
CA LYS A 50 15.77 -5.90 16.68
C LYS A 50 15.54 -5.22 18.03
N LEU A 51 14.74 -4.16 18.05
CA LEU A 51 14.61 -3.23 19.18
C LEU A 51 13.22 -3.23 19.81
N LEU A 52 12.22 -3.79 19.13
CA LEU A 52 10.84 -3.84 19.62
C LEU A 52 10.44 -5.28 19.92
N GLU A 53 9.57 -5.45 20.91
CA GLU A 53 8.92 -6.73 21.17
C GLU A 53 7.88 -7.05 20.09
N SER A 54 7.48 -8.32 19.96
CA SER A 54 6.60 -8.75 18.85
C SER A 54 5.28 -7.98 18.79
N GLN A 55 4.67 -7.69 19.95
CA GLN A 55 3.42 -6.94 20.03
C GLN A 55 3.60 -5.47 19.60
N GLU A 56 4.69 -4.85 20.01
CA GLU A 56 5.02 -3.47 19.61
C GLU A 56 5.39 -3.38 18.14
N LEU A 57 6.05 -4.42 17.62
CA LEU A 57 6.48 -4.50 16.24
C LEU A 57 5.29 -4.57 15.28
N GLU A 58 4.24 -5.30 15.64
CA GLU A 58 2.99 -5.32 14.86
C GLU A 58 2.32 -3.94 14.84
N THR A 59 2.19 -3.29 16.00
CA THR A 59 1.64 -1.92 16.10
C THR A 59 2.49 -0.91 15.33
N PHE A 60 3.82 -1.04 15.41
CA PHE A 60 4.75 -0.25 14.62
C PHE A 60 4.50 -0.44 13.11
N TYR A 61 4.38 -1.68 12.64
CA TYR A 61 4.11 -1.97 11.23
C TYR A 61 2.76 -1.42 10.78
N PHE A 62 1.74 -1.49 11.64
CA PHE A 62 0.43 -0.91 11.36
C PHE A 62 0.54 0.60 11.07
N HIS A 63 1.18 1.36 11.97
CA HIS A 63 1.37 2.81 11.78
C HIS A 63 2.32 3.14 10.63
N TYR A 64 3.37 2.35 10.47
CA TYR A 64 4.30 2.52 9.35
C TYR A 64 3.63 2.29 7.99
N MET A 65 2.76 1.29 7.90
CA MET A 65 1.96 1.05 6.71
C MET A 65 0.99 2.18 6.44
N ARG A 66 0.34 2.78 7.44
CA ARG A 66 -0.60 3.90 7.23
C ARG A 66 0.02 5.03 6.38
N MET A 67 1.33 5.22 6.47
CA MET A 67 2.12 6.15 5.64
C MET A 67 2.25 5.76 4.16
N GLY A 68 1.66 4.66 3.70
CA GLY A 68 1.73 4.19 2.32
C GLY A 68 3.03 3.47 1.95
N VAL A 69 3.83 3.01 2.91
CA VAL A 69 5.15 2.41 2.63
C VAL A 69 5.09 0.89 2.40
N LEU A 70 5.92 0.39 1.48
CA LEU A 70 6.12 -1.04 1.18
C LEU A 70 7.58 -1.47 1.45
N PRO A 71 7.88 -2.15 2.57
CA PRO A 71 9.24 -2.60 2.86
C PRO A 71 9.73 -3.69 1.88
N LEU A 72 10.91 -3.52 1.28
CA LEU A 72 11.45 -4.51 0.33
C LEU A 72 12.23 -5.65 1.01
N LYS A 73 12.99 -5.32 2.06
CA LYS A 73 14.03 -6.19 2.59
C LYS A 73 13.92 -6.29 4.11
N GLY A 74 14.38 -7.42 4.63
CA GLY A 74 14.53 -7.62 6.07
C GLY A 74 13.23 -7.90 6.81
N ILE A 75 12.12 -8.17 6.09
CA ILE A 75 10.83 -8.51 6.69
C ILE A 75 10.50 -9.99 6.62
N GLU A 76 11.28 -10.83 5.95
CA GLU A 76 10.99 -12.26 5.75
C GLU A 76 10.60 -12.96 7.06
N LYS A 77 11.41 -12.79 8.11
CA LYS A 77 11.18 -13.38 9.44
C LYS A 77 9.98 -12.79 10.18
N THR A 78 9.50 -11.64 9.75
CA THR A 78 8.40 -10.89 10.37
C THR A 78 7.23 -10.70 9.43
N TYR A 79 7.20 -11.39 8.29
CA TYR A 79 6.21 -11.15 7.23
C TYR A 79 4.79 -11.38 7.73
N ALA A 80 4.58 -12.41 8.56
CA ALA A 80 3.28 -12.67 9.19
C ALA A 80 2.79 -11.49 10.06
N LEU A 81 3.69 -10.80 10.76
CA LEU A 81 3.34 -9.59 11.53
C LEU A 81 3.04 -8.42 10.60
N TRP A 82 3.74 -8.29 9.47
CA TRP A 82 3.41 -7.29 8.45
C TRP A 82 2.03 -7.53 7.87
N GLU A 83 1.72 -8.76 7.46
CA GLU A 83 0.42 -9.12 6.90
C GLU A 83 -0.72 -8.92 7.92
N ALA A 84 -0.51 -9.29 9.18
CA ALA A 84 -1.46 -9.02 10.26
C ALA A 84 -1.70 -7.51 10.46
N ALA A 85 -0.63 -6.71 10.46
CA ALA A 85 -0.70 -5.26 10.53
C ALA A 85 -1.46 -4.66 9.32
N TYR A 86 -1.22 -5.17 8.11
CA TYR A 86 -1.96 -4.76 6.91
C TYR A 86 -3.44 -5.08 7.04
N ARG A 87 -3.78 -6.29 7.51
CA ARG A 87 -5.19 -6.70 7.70
C ARG A 87 -5.93 -5.82 8.70
N LYS A 88 -5.25 -5.40 9.78
CA LYS A 88 -5.81 -4.41 10.73
C LYS A 88 -5.95 -3.02 10.11
N GLN A 89 -4.98 -2.61 9.31
CA GLN A 89 -4.93 -1.28 8.70
C GLN A 89 -5.91 -1.14 7.53
N SER A 90 -6.18 -2.22 6.79
CA SER A 90 -6.93 -2.16 5.53
C SER A 90 -8.31 -1.53 5.70
N ILE A 91 -8.94 -1.68 6.88
CA ILE A 91 -10.24 -1.07 7.18
C ILE A 91 -10.27 0.43 6.91
N PHE A 92 -9.14 1.13 7.11
CA PHE A 92 -8.98 2.57 6.91
C PHE A 92 -8.90 2.99 5.43
N ILE A 93 -8.83 2.02 4.50
CA ILE A 93 -8.93 2.29 3.05
C ILE A 93 -10.35 2.75 2.68
N ASP A 94 -11.37 2.45 3.48
CA ASP A 94 -12.75 2.93 3.29
C ASP A 94 -12.91 4.43 3.57
N LYS A 95 -12.34 5.28 2.73
CA LYS A 95 -12.38 6.74 2.91
C LYS A 95 -13.81 7.28 2.99
N LYS A 96 -14.80 6.61 2.37
CA LYS A 96 -16.21 7.01 2.43
C LYS A 96 -16.82 6.81 3.83
N LYS A 97 -16.50 5.68 4.47
CA LYS A 97 -16.97 5.39 5.83
C LYS A 97 -16.45 6.40 6.85
N TYR A 98 -15.27 6.94 6.57
CA TYR A 98 -14.47 7.68 7.54
C TYR A 98 -14.39 9.18 7.29
N ASP A 99 -14.78 9.66 6.10
CA ASP A 99 -14.73 11.08 5.68
C ASP A 99 -13.39 11.78 5.98
N THR A 100 -12.30 11.02 6.05
CA THR A 100 -10.95 11.50 6.34
C THR A 100 -9.88 10.53 5.82
N PHE A 101 -8.64 10.99 5.77
CA PHE A 101 -7.48 10.24 5.29
C PHE A 101 -6.71 9.57 6.43
N PHE A 102 -7.19 8.42 6.89
CA PHE A 102 -6.49 7.61 7.89
C PHE A 102 -5.28 6.84 7.33
N THR A 103 -5.17 6.74 6.01
CA THR A 103 -4.09 6.02 5.33
C THR A 103 -3.84 6.53 3.91
N TYR A 104 -2.59 6.46 3.48
CA TYR A 104 -2.16 6.63 2.09
C TYR A 104 -2.25 5.35 1.25
N TRP A 105 -2.76 4.25 1.81
CA TRP A 105 -3.03 3.03 1.05
C TRP A 105 -4.28 3.18 0.16
N GLN A 106 -4.22 2.50 -0.98
CA GLN A 106 -5.32 2.37 -1.94
C GLN A 106 -5.68 0.89 -2.07
N SER A 107 -6.96 0.59 -2.34
CA SER A 107 -7.45 -0.79 -2.51
C SER A 107 -6.65 -1.56 -3.57
N LEU A 108 -6.38 -0.95 -4.73
CA LEU A 108 -5.60 -1.59 -5.79
C LEU A 108 -4.24 -2.11 -5.32
N LYS A 109 -3.54 -1.32 -4.51
CA LYS A 109 -2.24 -1.72 -3.94
C LYS A 109 -2.37 -2.89 -2.98
N GLY A 110 -3.43 -2.89 -2.17
CA GLY A 110 -3.77 -4.00 -1.28
C GLY A 110 -4.04 -5.30 -2.03
N LEU A 111 -5.04 -5.24 -2.91
CA LEU A 111 -5.48 -6.38 -3.72
C LEU A 111 -4.33 -6.97 -4.55
N PHE A 112 -3.47 -6.11 -5.11
CA PHE A 112 -2.35 -6.60 -5.90
C PHE A 112 -1.23 -7.20 -5.05
N VAL A 113 -0.76 -6.50 -4.01
CA VAL A 113 0.41 -6.92 -3.22
C VAL A 113 0.09 -8.01 -2.20
N PHE A 114 -1.08 -7.94 -1.57
CA PHE A 114 -1.52 -8.86 -0.51
C PHE A 114 -2.61 -9.85 -0.94
N GLY A 115 -3.24 -9.64 -2.09
CA GLY A 115 -4.37 -10.47 -2.54
C GLY A 115 -5.73 -10.05 -1.99
N TYR A 116 -5.75 -9.13 -1.04
CA TYR A 116 -6.96 -8.67 -0.39
C TYR A 116 -6.90 -7.18 -0.02
N ASP A 117 -8.07 -6.61 0.24
CA ASP A 117 -8.25 -5.37 0.97
C ASP A 117 -9.27 -5.57 2.11
N TYR A 118 -9.87 -4.48 2.61
CA TYR A 118 -10.86 -4.55 3.68
C TYR A 118 -12.23 -5.10 3.27
N ARG A 119 -12.54 -5.14 1.97
CA ARG A 119 -13.82 -5.62 1.43
C ARG A 119 -13.70 -6.94 0.69
N LEU A 120 -12.59 -7.12 -0.01
CA LEU A 120 -12.44 -8.16 -1.03
C LEU A 120 -11.16 -8.95 -0.78
N GLU A 121 -11.24 -10.26 -0.96
CA GLU A 121 -10.09 -11.19 -0.93
C GLU A 121 -10.18 -12.08 -2.18
N PRO A 122 -10.01 -11.49 -3.40
CA PRO A 122 -10.11 -12.22 -4.65
C PRO A 122 -8.97 -13.22 -4.85
N ASP A 123 -7.89 -13.09 -4.07
CA ASP A 123 -6.76 -13.99 -4.08
C ASP A 123 -6.08 -14.09 -2.71
N GLN A 124 -5.17 -15.04 -2.55
CA GLN A 124 -4.40 -15.22 -1.31
C GLN A 124 -2.90 -15.15 -1.59
N ASN A 125 -2.13 -14.64 -0.63
CA ASN A 125 -0.67 -14.75 -0.66
C ASN A 125 -0.23 -16.03 0.05
N ASN A 126 0.71 -16.75 -0.56
CA ASN A 126 1.33 -17.96 -0.01
C ASN A 126 2.60 -17.64 0.81
N GLY A 127 2.61 -16.49 1.48
CA GLY A 127 3.73 -16.03 2.32
C GLY A 127 4.62 -14.97 1.67
N TYR A 128 5.87 -14.90 2.12
CA TYR A 128 6.81 -13.82 1.78
C TYR A 128 7.20 -13.80 0.30
N ASP A 129 7.29 -14.95 -0.36
CA ASP A 129 7.72 -15.04 -1.76
C ASP A 129 6.71 -14.36 -2.71
N ASP A 130 5.41 -14.59 -2.49
CA ASP A 130 4.33 -13.92 -3.22
C ASP A 130 4.38 -12.41 -3.00
N TYR A 131 4.56 -11.99 -1.74
CA TYR A 131 4.73 -10.58 -1.41
C TYR A 131 5.90 -9.96 -2.19
N VAL A 132 7.08 -10.57 -2.17
CA VAL A 132 8.27 -10.06 -2.86
C VAL A 132 8.02 -9.95 -4.36
N ARG A 133 7.41 -10.98 -4.97
CA ARG A 133 7.08 -11.01 -6.40
C ARG A 133 6.17 -9.84 -6.77
N TYR A 134 4.97 -9.76 -6.18
CA TYR A 134 3.99 -8.75 -6.57
C TYR A 134 4.44 -7.34 -6.19
N ARG A 135 5.10 -7.18 -5.06
CA ARG A 135 5.65 -5.88 -4.65
C ARG A 135 6.75 -5.38 -5.59
N ALA A 136 7.58 -6.26 -6.15
CA ALA A 136 8.60 -5.89 -7.14
C ALA A 136 7.96 -5.35 -8.43
N VAL A 137 6.91 -6.02 -8.92
CA VAL A 137 6.11 -5.56 -10.06
C VAL A 137 5.49 -4.19 -9.77
N PHE A 138 4.85 -4.06 -8.60
CA PHE A 138 4.21 -2.82 -8.17
C PHE A 138 5.19 -1.65 -8.15
N GLU A 139 6.38 -1.84 -7.55
CA GLU A 139 7.40 -0.79 -7.54
C GLU A 139 7.93 -0.42 -8.90
N LYS A 140 8.14 -1.42 -9.78
CA LYS A 140 8.62 -1.15 -11.12
C LYS A 140 7.61 -0.29 -11.88
N ILE A 141 6.33 -0.61 -11.78
CA ILE A 141 5.24 0.19 -12.37
C ILE A 141 5.14 1.56 -11.71
N ASN A 142 5.26 1.64 -10.39
CA ASN A 142 5.18 2.90 -9.64
C ASN A 142 6.41 3.81 -9.82
N SER A 143 7.49 3.31 -10.46
CA SER A 143 8.69 4.11 -10.77
C SER A 143 8.49 5.08 -11.94
N TYR A 144 7.41 4.92 -12.71
CA TYR A 144 7.09 5.78 -13.84
C TYR A 144 6.30 7.02 -13.39
N THR A 145 6.62 8.15 -14.00
CA THR A 145 6.01 9.45 -13.67
C THR A 145 4.99 9.94 -14.71
N SER A 146 4.82 9.21 -15.82
CA SER A 146 3.86 9.57 -16.88
C SER A 146 3.51 8.38 -17.78
N ILE A 147 2.31 8.40 -18.39
CA ILE A 147 1.88 7.41 -19.38
C ILE A 147 2.81 7.37 -20.61
N PRO A 148 3.22 8.51 -21.22
CA PRO A 148 4.19 8.48 -22.32
C PRO A 148 5.51 7.81 -21.94
N GLY A 149 5.96 7.99 -20.68
CA GLY A 149 7.15 7.31 -20.17
C GLY A 149 6.99 5.78 -20.08
N MET A 150 5.79 5.29 -19.78
CA MET A 150 5.46 3.86 -19.81
C MET A 150 5.44 3.33 -21.25
N LEU A 151 4.74 4.02 -22.15
CA LEU A 151 4.61 3.64 -23.56
C LEU A 151 5.96 3.63 -24.31
N ALA A 152 6.94 4.42 -23.86
CA ALA A 152 8.28 4.41 -24.41
C ALA A 152 9.10 3.14 -24.04
N LYS A 153 8.63 2.33 -23.08
CA LYS A 153 9.34 1.14 -22.58
C LYS A 153 8.43 -0.09 -22.51
N PRO A 154 7.76 -0.47 -23.61
CA PRO A 154 6.77 -1.56 -23.60
C PRO A 154 7.37 -2.90 -23.17
N HIS A 155 8.62 -3.17 -23.55
CA HIS A 155 9.35 -4.39 -23.18
C HIS A 155 9.43 -4.63 -21.65
N LEU A 156 9.44 -3.57 -20.84
CA LEU A 156 9.47 -3.69 -19.37
C LEU A 156 8.11 -4.10 -18.77
N PHE A 157 7.02 -3.96 -19.53
CA PHE A 157 5.69 -4.44 -19.15
C PHE A 157 5.43 -5.82 -19.73
N SER A 158 5.94 -6.11 -20.94
CA SER A 158 5.88 -7.43 -21.56
C SER A 158 6.53 -8.52 -20.70
N GLU A 159 7.66 -8.23 -20.05
CA GLU A 159 8.31 -9.16 -19.10
C GLU A 159 7.34 -9.63 -18.00
N PHE A 160 6.49 -8.74 -17.49
CA PHE A 160 5.45 -9.10 -16.51
C PHE A 160 4.22 -9.74 -17.15
N GLY A 161 3.97 -9.48 -18.43
CA GLY A 161 2.88 -10.10 -19.20
C GLY A 161 3.14 -11.57 -19.54
N GLU A 162 4.40 -12.01 -19.49
CA GLU A 162 4.80 -13.42 -19.64
C GLU A 162 4.61 -14.23 -18.34
N ASP A 163 4.68 -13.59 -17.16
CA ASP A 163 4.43 -14.22 -15.85
C ASP A 163 2.91 -14.39 -15.61
N GLN A 164 2.44 -15.62 -15.77
CA GLN A 164 1.01 -15.95 -15.63
C GLN A 164 0.46 -15.71 -14.21
N ASP A 165 1.28 -15.85 -13.17
CA ASP A 165 0.83 -15.59 -11.80
C ASP A 165 0.61 -14.08 -11.60
N VAL A 166 1.51 -13.25 -12.13
CA VAL A 166 1.35 -11.79 -12.13
C VAL A 166 0.12 -11.40 -12.93
N VAL A 167 -0.05 -11.90 -14.16
CA VAL A 167 -1.22 -11.59 -14.99
C VAL A 167 -2.52 -11.97 -14.28
N ASN A 168 -2.61 -13.16 -13.70
CA ASN A 168 -3.77 -13.61 -12.94
C ASN A 168 -4.05 -12.71 -11.72
N ARG A 169 -3.01 -12.32 -10.98
CA ARG A 169 -3.12 -11.41 -9.83
C ARG A 169 -3.63 -10.03 -10.26
N ILE A 170 -3.13 -9.51 -11.37
CA ILE A 170 -3.60 -8.23 -11.93
C ILE A 170 -5.08 -8.35 -12.33
N SER A 171 -5.45 -9.35 -13.13
CA SER A 171 -6.84 -9.56 -13.58
C SER A 171 -7.80 -9.64 -12.40
N LYS A 172 -7.47 -10.45 -11.37
CA LYS A 172 -8.28 -10.55 -10.14
C LYS A 172 -8.42 -9.21 -9.42
N ALA A 173 -7.33 -8.45 -9.28
CA ALA A 173 -7.35 -7.16 -8.60
C ALA A 173 -8.18 -6.10 -9.35
N VAL A 174 -8.03 -5.99 -10.67
CA VAL A 174 -8.79 -4.99 -11.46
C VAL A 174 -10.26 -5.38 -11.61
N LEU A 175 -10.58 -6.68 -11.71
CA LEU A 175 -11.96 -7.17 -11.72
C LEU A 175 -12.64 -6.96 -10.36
N ALA A 176 -11.94 -7.21 -9.25
CA ALA A 176 -12.44 -6.94 -7.92
C ALA A 176 -12.79 -5.46 -7.72
N LEU A 177 -12.07 -4.55 -8.39
CA LEU A 177 -12.35 -3.12 -8.40
C LEU A 177 -13.34 -2.67 -9.48
N GLU A 178 -13.88 -3.59 -10.30
CA GLU A 178 -14.75 -3.26 -11.43
C GLU A 178 -14.10 -2.22 -12.38
N PHE A 179 -12.77 -2.28 -12.53
CA PHE A 179 -11.96 -1.32 -13.28
C PHE A 179 -12.00 0.13 -12.76
N ILE A 180 -12.44 0.34 -11.51
CA ILE A 180 -12.41 1.63 -10.83
C ILE A 180 -11.03 1.80 -10.14
N HIS A 181 -10.24 2.76 -10.63
CA HIS A 181 -8.84 2.92 -10.21
C HIS A 181 -8.64 3.51 -8.80
N ASP A 182 -9.60 4.29 -8.30
CA ASP A 182 -9.63 4.81 -6.92
C ASP A 182 -11.08 5.13 -6.55
N HIS A 183 -11.47 4.86 -5.31
CA HIS A 183 -12.81 5.17 -4.78
C HIS A 183 -12.89 6.58 -4.16
N TYR A 184 -11.91 7.44 -4.45
CA TYR A 184 -11.83 8.74 -3.81
C TYR A 184 -12.98 9.65 -4.27
N TRP A 185 -13.95 9.89 -3.38
CA TRP A 185 -15.04 10.86 -3.50
C TRP A 185 -16.03 10.67 -4.67
N ASN A 186 -16.86 9.63 -4.62
CA ASN A 186 -18.17 9.66 -5.27
C ASN A 186 -19.18 10.47 -4.42
N GLY A 187 -18.99 11.79 -4.39
CA GLY A 187 -19.96 12.76 -3.88
C GLY A 187 -20.87 13.31 -4.98
N THR A 188 -20.41 13.31 -6.23
CA THR A 188 -21.20 13.70 -7.40
C THR A 188 -20.73 12.93 -8.64
N PRO A 189 -21.66 12.39 -9.47
CA PRO A 189 -21.34 11.80 -10.78
C PRO A 189 -20.66 12.78 -11.76
N ASP A 190 -20.71 14.08 -11.45
CA ASP A 190 -20.23 15.17 -12.31
C ASP A 190 -18.84 15.69 -11.89
N GLY A 191 -18.24 15.12 -10.82
CA GLY A 191 -16.94 15.51 -10.29
C GLY A 191 -15.80 14.94 -11.11
N HIS A 192 -15.39 15.67 -12.15
CA HIS A 192 -14.21 15.34 -12.97
C HIS A 192 -13.00 14.94 -12.12
N TYR A 193 -12.56 13.68 -12.26
CA TYR A 193 -11.27 13.23 -11.78
C TYR A 193 -10.16 13.86 -12.65
N ASN A 194 -9.37 14.77 -12.08
CA ASN A 194 -8.21 15.38 -12.76
C ASN A 194 -6.89 14.67 -12.43
N TYR A 195 -6.92 13.43 -11.95
CA TYR A 195 -5.73 12.65 -11.61
C TYR A 195 -5.71 11.32 -12.38
N THR A 196 -4.55 11.00 -12.96
CA THR A 196 -4.30 9.72 -13.60
C THR A 196 -3.61 8.79 -12.61
N ASN A 197 -4.26 7.69 -12.24
CA ASN A 197 -3.62 6.64 -11.44
C ASN A 197 -2.65 5.84 -12.34
N LEU A 198 -1.38 6.25 -12.34
CA LEU A 198 -0.34 5.62 -13.15
C LEU A 198 -0.16 4.14 -12.82
N VAL A 199 -0.31 3.74 -11.56
CA VAL A 199 -0.18 2.34 -11.17
C VAL A 199 -1.24 1.48 -11.84
N PHE A 200 -2.50 1.93 -11.79
CA PHE A 200 -3.60 1.26 -12.48
C PHE A 200 -3.30 1.09 -13.96
N TRP A 201 -2.88 2.16 -14.64
CA TRP A 201 -2.55 2.10 -16.07
C TRP A 201 -1.35 1.21 -16.39
N GLY A 202 -0.33 1.19 -15.53
CA GLY A 202 0.80 0.28 -15.69
C GLY A 202 0.39 -1.18 -15.57
N LEU A 203 -0.51 -1.53 -14.64
CA LEU A 203 -1.06 -2.88 -14.53
C LEU A 203 -1.92 -3.23 -15.75
N MET A 204 -2.73 -2.29 -16.25
CA MET A 204 -3.47 -2.47 -17.51
C MET A 204 -2.55 -2.69 -18.71
N PHE A 205 -1.39 -2.01 -18.78
CA PHE A 205 -0.41 -2.26 -19.83
C PHE A 205 0.22 -3.64 -19.74
N VAL A 206 0.41 -4.20 -18.54
CA VAL A 206 0.84 -5.60 -18.39
C VAL A 206 -0.21 -6.53 -18.99
N LEU A 207 -1.50 -6.34 -18.68
CA LEU A 207 -2.58 -7.16 -19.25
C LEU A 207 -2.63 -7.06 -20.78
N VAL A 208 -2.64 -5.84 -21.34
CA VAL A 208 -2.70 -5.62 -22.78
C VAL A 208 -1.47 -6.16 -23.52
N SER A 209 -0.32 -6.24 -22.84
CA SER A 209 0.90 -6.80 -23.39
C SER A 209 1.02 -8.32 -23.21
N SER A 210 0.06 -8.96 -22.51
CA SER A 210 0.05 -10.40 -22.27
C SER A 210 -0.71 -11.13 -23.36
N ASP A 211 -0.16 -12.27 -23.81
CA ASP A 211 -0.85 -13.19 -24.71
C ASP A 211 -1.81 -14.15 -23.97
N SER A 212 -1.91 -14.05 -22.64
CA SER A 212 -2.73 -14.92 -21.80
C SER A 212 -4.23 -14.79 -22.10
N GLU A 213 -4.95 -15.91 -22.13
CA GLU A 213 -6.41 -15.93 -22.25
C GLU A 213 -7.11 -15.24 -21.08
N VAL A 214 -6.47 -15.19 -19.89
CA VAL A 214 -7.02 -14.51 -18.71
C VAL A 214 -6.91 -12.97 -18.82
N ALA A 215 -6.03 -12.48 -19.70
CA ALA A 215 -5.85 -11.06 -19.95
C ALA A 215 -6.76 -10.52 -21.07
N LYS A 216 -7.28 -11.40 -21.94
CA LYS A 216 -8.19 -11.07 -23.05
C LYS A 216 -9.62 -10.90 -22.58
#